data_AF-A0A7U7Q7M0-F1
#
_entry.id   AF-A0A7U7Q7M0-F1
#
_cell.length_a   1.000
_cell.length_b   1.000
_cell.length_c   1.000
_cell.angle_alpha   90.00
_cell.angle_beta   90.00
_cell.angle_gamma   90.00
#
_symmetry.space_group_name_H-M   'P 1'
#
loop_
_entity.id
_entity.type
_entity.pdbx_description
1 polymer ?
#
loop_
_entity_poly.entity_id
_entity_poly.type
_entity_poly.pdbx_seq_one_letter_code
_entity_poly.pdbx_strand_id
1 'polypeptide(L)'
;MKIPSYQSNGVFASARLRGPLQLKQECLYVNDILIIFPEGYAEWDAKNQILTYKDKKIALGEELDLVGGSGQYELDNHQIKNLSPSCDHKSLWLAG
;
A
#
# COMPACT_ATOMS: atom_id res chain seq x y z
N MET A 1 -10.06 2.50 -9.32
CA MET A 1 -9.53 2.39 -7.95
C MET A 1 -8.68 3.62 -7.60
N LYS A 2 -8.87 4.22 -6.41
CA LYS A 2 -7.87 5.11 -5.79
C LYS A 2 -7.04 4.30 -4.80
N ILE A 3 -5.74 4.51 -4.78
CA ILE A 3 -4.85 3.86 -3.80
C ILE A 3 -5.19 4.40 -2.40
N PRO A 4 -5.36 3.52 -1.38
CA PRO A 4 -5.49 3.96 -0.01
C PRO A 4 -4.19 4.62 0.46
N SER A 5 -4.32 5.78 1.10
CA SER A 5 -3.17 6.62 1.43
C SER A 5 -3.25 7.22 2.81
N TYR A 6 -2.10 7.51 3.43
CA TYR A 6 -2.04 8.16 4.74
C TYR A 6 -1.17 9.41 4.72
N GLN A 7 -1.40 10.32 5.65
CA GLN A 7 -0.51 11.46 5.88
C GLN A 7 0.67 11.01 6.75
N SER A 8 1.86 10.94 6.15
CA SER A 8 3.07 10.60 6.91
C SER A 8 3.48 11.75 7.82
N ASN A 9 3.85 11.44 9.06
CA ASN A 9 4.49 12.37 9.99
C ASN A 9 6.02 12.42 9.83
N GLY A 10 6.57 11.76 8.79
CA GLY A 10 8.01 11.70 8.53
C GLY A 10 8.77 10.66 9.38
N VAL A 11 8.10 9.97 10.30
CA VAL A 11 8.69 8.86 11.09
C VAL A 11 8.34 7.55 10.41
N PHE A 12 9.34 6.94 9.78
CA PHE A 12 9.18 5.67 9.10
C PHE A 12 9.79 4.55 9.93
N ALA A 13 9.00 3.52 10.21
CA ALA A 13 9.54 2.28 10.76
C ALA A 13 10.53 1.67 9.74
N SER A 14 11.61 1.07 10.24
CA SER A 14 12.69 0.52 9.43
C SER A 14 12.49 -0.95 9.02
N ALA A 15 11.28 -1.47 9.18
CA ALA A 15 10.96 -2.84 8.78
C ALA A 15 10.80 -2.91 7.25
N ARG A 16 11.01 -4.10 6.68
CA ARG A 16 10.87 -4.34 5.24
C ARG A 16 9.80 -5.37 4.96
N LEU A 17 8.97 -5.07 3.96
CA LEU A 17 8.01 -6.00 3.37
C LEU A 17 8.43 -6.26 1.93
N ARG A 18 8.66 -7.54 1.60
CA ARG A 18 9.08 -7.99 0.27
C ARG A 18 8.21 -9.11 -0.22
N GLY A 19 7.84 -9.05 -1.49
CA GLY A 19 7.09 -10.11 -2.16
C GLY A 19 6.45 -9.63 -3.45
N PRO A 20 5.74 -10.52 -4.16
CA PRO A 20 5.08 -10.18 -5.40
C PRO A 20 3.95 -9.18 -5.16
N LEU A 21 3.86 -8.16 -6.02
CA LEU A 21 2.72 -7.24 -6.04
C LEU A 21 1.47 -7.99 -6.49
N GLN A 22 0.42 -7.92 -5.67
CA GLN A 22 -0.86 -8.59 -5.92
C GLN A 22 -1.99 -7.57 -5.98
N LEU A 23 -2.99 -7.83 -6.83
CA LEU A 23 -4.23 -7.08 -6.87
C LEU A 23 -5.39 -7.99 -6.46
N LYS A 24 -6.12 -7.63 -5.39
CA LYS A 24 -7.31 -8.37 -4.93
C LYS A 24 -8.41 -7.37 -4.60
N GLN A 25 -9.61 -7.58 -5.15
CA GLN A 25 -10.79 -6.74 -4.88
C GLN A 25 -10.50 -5.22 -5.03
N GLU A 26 -9.73 -4.88 -6.07
CA GLU A 26 -9.25 -3.52 -6.31
C GLU A 26 -8.40 -2.95 -5.16
N CYS A 27 -7.56 -3.76 -4.51
CA CYS A 27 -6.58 -3.28 -3.54
C CYS A 27 -5.22 -3.96 -3.77
N LEU A 28 -4.14 -3.24 -3.46
CA LEU A 28 -2.77 -3.71 -3.69
C LEU A 28 -2.21 -4.38 -2.44
N TYR A 29 -1.67 -5.57 -2.60
CA TYR A 29 -1.13 -6.39 -1.51
C TYR A 29 0.27 -6.87 -1.82
N VAL A 30 1.00 -7.20 -0.76
CA VAL A 30 2.21 -8.03 -0.81
C VAL A 30 2.07 -9.11 0.26
N ASN A 31 2.15 -10.39 -0.12
CA ASN A 31 1.98 -11.53 0.79
C ASN A 31 0.69 -11.44 1.63
N ASP A 32 -0.43 -11.12 1.00
CA ASP A 32 -1.74 -10.92 1.67
C ASP A 32 -1.82 -9.73 2.66
N ILE A 33 -0.79 -8.88 2.71
CA ILE A 33 -0.76 -7.67 3.51
C ILE A 33 -1.16 -6.48 2.63
N LEU A 34 -2.21 -5.75 3.02
CA LEU A 34 -2.70 -4.59 2.29
C LEU A 34 -1.71 -3.44 2.43
N ILE A 35 -1.29 -2.87 1.29
CA ILE A 35 -0.34 -1.76 1.27
C ILE A 35 -1.09 -0.43 1.25
N ILE A 36 -0.69 0.45 2.17
CA ILE A 36 -1.16 1.83 2.25
C ILE A 36 0.03 2.74 1.98
N PHE A 37 -0.10 3.66 1.02
CA PHE A 37 1.01 4.49 0.58
C PHE A 37 0.94 5.89 1.20
N PRO A 38 2.07 6.60 1.36
CA PRO A 38 2.02 8.01 1.71
C PRO A 38 1.31 8.81 0.61
N GLU A 39 0.50 9.79 1.00
CA GLU A 39 -0.25 10.64 0.06
C GLU A 39 0.70 11.33 -0.93
N GLY A 40 0.49 11.11 -2.23
CA GLY A 40 1.30 11.68 -3.32
C GLY A 40 2.58 10.91 -3.68
N TYR A 41 2.86 9.77 -3.06
CA TYR A 41 4.08 8.98 -3.34
C TYR A 41 3.85 7.78 -4.27
N ALA A 42 2.58 7.41 -4.50
CA ALA A 42 2.22 6.26 -5.31
C ALA A 42 1.05 6.57 -6.25
N GLU A 43 1.11 5.99 -7.45
CA GLU A 43 0.06 6.06 -8.47
C GLU A 43 -0.23 4.66 -9.02
N TRP A 44 -1.51 4.38 -9.28
CA TRP A 44 -1.95 3.12 -9.88
C TRP A 44 -2.50 3.36 -11.26
N ASP A 45 -1.84 2.79 -12.27
CA ASP A 45 -2.36 2.72 -13.63
C ASP A 45 -3.18 1.44 -13.78
N ALA A 46 -4.50 1.56 -13.61
CA ALA A 46 -5.41 0.44 -13.74
C ALA A 46 -5.49 -0.15 -15.16
N LYS A 47 -5.17 0.64 -16.19
CA LYS A 47 -5.23 0.19 -17.59
C LYS A 47 -4.04 -0.73 -17.89
N ASN A 48 -2.86 -0.36 -17.42
CA ASN A 48 -1.63 -1.11 -17.66
C ASN A 48 -1.27 -2.06 -16.51
N GLN A 49 -2.01 -2.01 -15.40
CA GLN A 49 -1.75 -2.77 -14.17
C GLN A 49 -0.34 -2.51 -13.59
N ILE A 50 0.05 -1.24 -13.58
CA ILE A 50 1.37 -0.79 -13.13
C ILE A 50 1.19 0.12 -11.90
N LEU A 51 1.87 -0.25 -10.82
CA LEU A 51 2.12 0.64 -9.69
C LEU A 51 3.34 1.50 -10.00
N THR A 52 3.21 2.81 -9.87
CA THR A 52 4.35 3.72 -9.81
C THR A 52 4.56 4.14 -8.37
N TYR A 53 5.74 3.86 -7.80
CA TYR A 53 6.09 4.25 -6.43
C TYR A 53 7.56 4.69 -6.38
N LYS A 54 7.84 5.90 -5.86
CA LYS A 54 9.20 6.48 -5.82
C LYS A 54 9.93 6.36 -7.17
N ASP A 55 9.28 6.80 -8.24
CA ASP A 55 9.75 6.76 -9.65
C ASP A 55 10.00 5.36 -10.25
N LYS A 56 9.69 4.29 -9.51
CA LYS A 56 9.76 2.92 -10.00
C LYS A 56 8.41 2.46 -10.49
N LYS A 57 8.38 1.78 -11.63
CA LYS A 57 7.20 1.09 -12.17
C LYS A 57 7.30 -0.38 -11.81
N ILE A 58 6.24 -0.92 -11.22
CA ILE A 58 6.15 -2.30 -10.73
C ILE A 58 4.83 -2.89 -11.26
N ALA A 59 4.93 -3.96 -12.04
CA ALA A 59 3.79 -4.71 -12.54
C ALA A 59 3.29 -5.74 -11.53
N LEU A 60 2.09 -6.26 -11.75
CA LEU A 60 1.58 -7.38 -10.95
C LEU A 60 2.50 -8.61 -11.08
N GLY A 61 2.73 -9.29 -9.96
CA GLY A 61 3.64 -10.45 -9.87
C GLY A 61 5.11 -10.09 -9.72
N GLU A 62 5.53 -8.86 -10.03
CA GLU A 62 6.91 -8.42 -9.79
C GLU A 62 7.19 -8.21 -8.30
N GLU A 63 8.44 -8.39 -7.91
CA GLU A 63 8.88 -8.17 -6.54
C GLU A 63 8.81 -6.68 -6.18
N LEU A 64 8.05 -6.40 -5.11
CA LEU A 64 7.98 -5.08 -4.49
C LEU A 64 8.69 -5.14 -3.14
N ASP A 65 9.68 -4.27 -2.96
CA ASP A 65 10.42 -4.07 -1.71
C ASP A 65 10.04 -2.73 -1.08
N LEU A 66 9.28 -2.78 0.02
CA LEU A 66 8.80 -1.62 0.75
C LEU A 66 9.48 -1.55 2.11
N VAL A 67 10.04 -0.38 2.40
CA VAL A 67 10.32 0.01 3.79
C VAL A 67 9.01 0.49 4.40
N GLY A 68 8.84 0.32 5.70
CA GLY A 68 7.63 0.78 6.38
C GLY A 68 7.38 0.09 7.69
N GLY A 69 6.12 0.14 8.12
CA GLY A 69 5.68 -0.46 9.38
C GLY A 69 4.32 -1.11 9.26
N SER A 70 4.16 -2.21 9.99
CA SER A 70 2.85 -2.74 10.33
C SER A 70 2.36 -2.07 11.63
N GLY A 71 1.07 -1.77 11.69
CA GLY A 71 0.42 -1.29 12.90
C GLY A 71 -0.96 -1.92 13.00
N GLN A 72 -1.42 -2.19 14.22
CA GLN A 72 -2.84 -2.46 14.46
C GLN A 72 -3.58 -1.13 14.35
N TYR A 73 -4.01 -0.78 13.14
CA TYR A 73 -4.89 0.36 12.93
C TYR A 73 -6.31 -0.12 13.17
N GLU A 74 -6.89 0.28 14.30
CA GLU A 74 -8.35 0.28 14.40
C GLU A 74 -8.86 1.15 13.25
N LEU A 75 -9.79 0.60 12.46
CA LEU A 75 -10.38 1.21 11.26
C LEU A 75 -10.94 2.64 11.49
N ASP A 76 -11.10 3.04 12.75
CA ASP A 76 -11.57 4.35 13.20
C ASP A 76 -10.46 5.43 13.30
N ASN A 77 -9.22 5.09 13.01
CA ASN A 77 -8.14 6.06 13.00
C ASN A 77 -8.22 6.89 11.71
N HIS A 78 -8.70 8.13 11.82
CA HIS A 78 -9.03 9.10 10.76
C HIS A 78 -7.87 9.47 9.79
N GLN A 79 -6.76 8.75 9.81
CA GLN A 79 -5.52 9.06 9.12
C GLN A 79 -5.39 8.40 7.73
N ILE A 80 -6.12 7.31 7.47
CA ILE A 80 -6.10 6.62 6.17
C ILE A 80 -7.28 7.10 5.30
N LYS A 81 -6.96 7.65 4.13
CA LYS A 81 -7.91 8.09 3.10
C LYS A 81 -8.09 6.99 2.05
N ASN A 82 -9.27 6.96 1.42
CA ASN A 82 -9.60 6.06 0.30
C ASN A 82 -9.48 4.55 0.61
N LEU A 83 -9.56 4.16 1.88
CA LEU A 83 -9.63 2.74 2.23
C LEU A 83 -10.99 2.18 1.81
N SER A 84 -10.99 1.31 0.80
CA SER A 84 -12.22 0.68 0.32
C SER A 84 -12.71 -0.37 1.33
N PRO A 85 -14.03 -0.46 1.60
CA PRO A 85 -14.60 -1.56 2.39
C PRO A 85 -14.45 -2.92 1.71
N SER A 86 -14.07 -2.97 0.43
CA SER A 86 -13.80 -4.21 -0.30
C SER A 86 -12.42 -4.81 -0.02
N CYS A 87 -11.49 -4.08 0.61
CA CYS A 87 -10.18 -4.64 0.93
C CYS A 87 -10.25 -5.51 2.20
N ASP A 88 -9.43 -6.56 2.30
CA ASP A 88 -9.21 -7.26 3.56
C ASP A 88 -8.28 -6.41 4.45
N HIS A 89 -8.80 -5.94 5.58
CA HIS A 89 -8.10 -5.03 6.50
C HIS A 89 -7.43 -5.76 7.67
N LYS A 90 -7.41 -7.10 7.69
CA LYS A 90 -6.78 -7.87 8.79
C LYS A 90 -5.30 -7.55 9.01
N SER A 91 -4.59 -7.17 7.95
CA SER A 91 -3.17 -6.87 8.01
C SER A 91 -2.83 -5.74 7.04
N LEU A 92 -2.27 -4.66 7.59
CA LEU A 92 -1.97 -3.42 6.89
C LEU A 92 -0.47 -3.12 7.01
N TRP A 93 0.10 -2.60 5.93
CA TRP A 93 1.46 -2.07 5.88
C TRP A 93 1.45 -0.63 5.41
N LEU A 94 1.99 0.28 6.23
CA LEU A 94 2.24 1.66 5.81
C LEU A 94 3.61 1.74 5.15
N ALA A 95 3.65 2.02 3.84
CA ALA A 95 4.89 2.18 3.11
C ALA A 95 5.61 3.49 3.49
N GLY A 96 6.94 3.44 3.62
CA GLY A 96 7.82 4.55 4.03
C GLY A 96 8.98 4.80 3.09
#